data_AF-A0A5C5YRB1-F1
#
_entry.id   AF-A0A5C5YRB1-F1
#
_cell.length_a   1.000
_cell.length_b   1.000
_cell.length_c   1.000
_cell.angle_alpha   90.00
_cell.angle_beta   90.00
_cell.angle_gamma   90.00
#
_symmetry.space_group_name_H-M   'P 1'
#
loop_
_entity.id
_entity.type
_entity.pdbx_description
1 polymer ?
#
loop_
_entity_poly.entity_id
_entity_poly.type
_entity_poly.pdbx_seq_one_letter_code
_entity_poly.pdbx_strand_id
1 'polypeptide(L)'
;MAKKKIDFMCTAFRDGFQSAYGARVQTPDFLPALEAARDAGISYFEAGGGARFQSLYFYCQEDAFDMMDAFRETAGPDANLQTLARGVNVVGLESQSSDIIKLHAEMFKKHGMTTIRNFDALNDVNNLIYSGQCIVDAGLKHQVVVTMMELPPGCTGAHDAAFYAKTLQDILDAQIPFDAVCFKDASGTAVPSKVYETIKQARKMLPSDAYIHFHTHETTGVSVLAYQAAIDAGADAIDLSLAPCSGGTCQPDVIVMWHALRGTDYTLDVDIEKIRGAEEVFKDCMKDYFLPPEAIAVEPLIPWSPMPGGALTANTQMLRDNGIMDRYPEMIKAMSDVVRRGGYGTSVTPVSQFYFQQAFNNVMFGPWEKIAEPYGKMVLGYFGKTPVPPDPEIVALASKQLELEPTTRSPIEMNDEDPTKGVAPARKTLEDNNLPTTDENIFIVAACKDKGLAFLQGKAQLGIRKIEPETPAAASAPASSELHLKVDGKAHTVRVDGGTVTVNGRAYQVEEASANEVSAAAAASEPAPAPKPAAPTPQPAAAPAANATPVKAQMPGVVLKTLVNVGDKVTHGQALMTLEAMKMEMPVPSPCDGVVAEINITQGEHVSNGQQLASIG
;
A
#
# COMPACT_ATOMS: atom_id res chain seq x y z
N MET A 1 6.30 45.08 6.19
CA MET A 1 7.56 44.34 6.47
C MET A 1 7.74 43.30 5.39
N ALA A 2 8.96 42.85 5.10
CA ALA A 2 9.16 41.73 4.17
C ALA A 2 8.50 40.47 4.76
N LYS A 3 7.72 39.73 3.97
CA LYS A 3 7.08 38.49 4.42
C LYS A 3 8.13 37.41 4.66
N LYS A 4 7.96 36.58 5.69
CA LYS A 4 8.79 35.39 5.90
C LYS A 4 8.41 34.32 4.88
N LYS A 5 9.39 33.85 4.11
CA LYS A 5 9.21 32.70 3.21
C LYS A 5 9.09 31.42 4.04
N ILE A 6 8.10 30.60 3.70
CA ILE A 6 7.96 29.22 4.19
C ILE A 6 8.24 28.31 3.00
N ASP A 7 9.20 27.41 3.17
CA ASP A 7 9.52 26.43 2.14
C ASP A 7 8.43 25.37 2.07
N PHE A 8 8.29 24.71 0.92
CA PHE A 8 7.47 23.52 0.83
C PHE A 8 8.11 22.44 -0.04
N MET A 9 7.86 21.18 0.32
CA MET A 9 8.15 20.04 -0.55
C MET A 9 6.87 19.64 -1.28
N CYS A 10 6.95 19.48 -2.60
CA CYS A 10 5.85 18.95 -3.40
C CYS A 10 5.80 17.42 -3.28
N THR A 11 4.71 16.88 -2.72
CA THR A 11 4.51 15.45 -2.47
C THR A 11 3.67 14.74 -3.53
N ALA A 12 3.17 15.47 -4.54
CA ALA A 12 2.25 14.95 -5.56
C ALA A 12 2.72 13.65 -6.20
N PHE A 13 4.02 13.58 -6.53
CA PHE A 13 4.63 12.47 -7.27
C PHE A 13 5.14 11.31 -6.38
N ARG A 14 4.87 11.34 -5.07
CA ARG A 14 5.18 10.25 -4.12
C ARG A 14 4.06 10.01 -3.12
N ASP A 15 3.92 10.85 -2.09
CA ASP A 15 2.86 10.67 -1.08
C ASP A 15 1.46 10.90 -1.66
N GLY A 16 1.33 11.83 -2.60
CA GLY A 16 0.10 12.05 -3.36
C GLY A 16 -0.35 10.79 -4.08
N PHE A 17 0.53 10.20 -4.91
CA PHE A 17 0.26 8.91 -5.55
C PHE A 17 -0.01 7.78 -4.55
N GLN A 18 0.74 7.72 -3.46
CA GLN A 18 0.54 6.70 -2.43
C GLN A 18 -0.85 6.79 -1.80
N SER A 19 -1.34 8.00 -1.58
CA SER A 19 -2.63 8.27 -0.93
C SER A 19 -3.80 8.13 -1.88
N ALA A 20 -3.68 8.65 -3.11
CA ALA A 20 -4.73 8.66 -4.12
C ALA A 20 -4.83 7.34 -4.91
N TYR A 21 -3.69 6.79 -5.33
CA TYR A 21 -3.63 5.66 -6.28
C TYR A 21 -2.95 4.41 -5.70
N GLY A 22 -2.68 4.38 -4.40
CA GLY A 22 -1.92 3.29 -3.77
C GLY A 22 -0.49 3.15 -4.32
N ALA A 23 0.09 4.26 -4.80
CA ALA A 23 1.39 4.40 -5.46
C ALA A 23 1.49 3.76 -6.86
N ARG A 24 0.37 3.36 -7.46
CA ARG A 24 0.31 2.63 -8.73
C ARG A 24 0.19 3.54 -9.94
N VAL A 25 1.20 4.38 -10.15
CA VAL A 25 1.30 5.29 -11.32
C VAL A 25 2.55 4.92 -12.12
N GLN A 26 2.46 4.84 -13.44
CA GLN A 26 3.62 4.57 -14.30
C GLN A 26 4.47 5.82 -14.48
N THR A 27 5.77 5.61 -14.62
CA THR A 27 6.75 6.70 -14.70
C THR A 27 6.48 7.64 -15.88
N PRO A 28 6.32 7.15 -17.14
CA PRO A 28 6.09 8.02 -18.29
C PRO A 28 4.83 8.89 -18.16
N ASP A 29 3.81 8.41 -17.45
CA ASP A 29 2.51 9.09 -17.35
C ASP A 29 2.58 10.40 -16.57
N PHE A 30 3.53 10.55 -15.62
CA PHE A 30 3.62 11.75 -14.78
C PHE A 30 4.83 12.66 -15.08
N LEU A 31 5.81 12.23 -15.89
CA LEU A 31 6.96 13.08 -16.22
C LEU A 31 6.57 14.45 -16.82
N PRO A 32 5.56 14.56 -17.71
CA PRO A 32 5.12 15.87 -18.21
C PRO A 32 4.58 16.78 -17.09
N ALA A 33 3.90 16.20 -16.09
CA ALA A 33 3.41 16.95 -14.93
C ALA A 33 4.55 17.39 -14.00
N LEU A 34 5.58 16.54 -13.83
CA LEU A 34 6.79 16.90 -13.09
C LEU A 34 7.55 18.04 -13.76
N GLU A 35 7.69 17.99 -15.09
CA GLU A 35 8.29 19.07 -15.88
C GLU A 35 7.49 20.38 -15.72
N ALA A 36 6.16 20.33 -15.82
CA ALA A 36 5.33 21.50 -15.61
C ALA A 36 5.48 22.08 -14.18
N ALA A 37 5.59 21.22 -13.16
CA ALA A 37 5.82 21.63 -11.78
C ALA A 37 7.20 22.30 -11.59
N ARG A 38 8.26 21.75 -12.21
CA ARG A 38 9.60 22.37 -12.26
C ARG A 38 9.54 23.75 -12.90
N ASP A 39 8.91 23.87 -14.07
CA ASP A 39 8.82 25.12 -14.83
C ASP A 39 7.95 26.18 -14.14
N ALA A 40 7.04 25.74 -13.26
CA ALA A 40 6.30 26.58 -12.34
C ALA A 40 7.15 27.11 -11.16
N GLY A 41 8.39 26.65 -11.01
CA GLY A 41 9.35 27.11 -10.01
C GLY A 41 9.47 26.21 -8.79
N ILE A 42 8.86 25.02 -8.79
CA ILE A 42 9.03 24.04 -7.70
C ILE A 42 10.39 23.35 -7.88
N SER A 43 11.20 23.34 -6.82
CA SER A 43 12.54 22.73 -6.83
C SER A 43 12.76 21.70 -5.72
N TYR A 44 11.81 21.54 -4.80
CA TYR A 44 11.85 20.56 -3.72
C TYR A 44 10.72 19.57 -3.91
N PHE A 45 11.09 18.33 -4.26
CA PHE A 45 10.15 17.26 -4.57
C PHE A 45 10.37 16.06 -3.68
N GLU A 46 9.28 15.38 -3.38
CA GLU A 46 9.34 14.02 -2.92
C GLU A 46 9.31 13.07 -4.12
N ALA A 47 10.38 12.29 -4.29
CA ALA A 47 10.73 11.65 -5.56
C ALA A 47 10.90 10.11 -5.46
N GLY A 48 10.57 9.51 -4.32
CA GLY A 48 10.69 8.06 -4.17
C GLY A 48 10.63 7.56 -2.73
N GLY A 49 11.10 6.32 -2.53
CA GLY A 49 10.98 5.63 -1.25
C GLY A 49 9.54 5.29 -0.88
N GLY A 50 9.25 5.13 0.41
CA GLY A 50 7.93 4.74 0.90
C GLY A 50 7.39 3.48 0.21
N ALA A 51 6.09 3.45 -0.10
CA ALA A 51 5.52 2.36 -0.90
C ALA A 51 5.82 2.49 -2.40
N ARG A 52 6.30 3.67 -2.85
CA ARG A 52 6.56 3.93 -4.27
C ARG A 52 7.64 3.00 -4.82
N PHE A 53 8.72 2.78 -4.06
CA PHE A 53 9.78 1.83 -4.43
C PHE A 53 9.21 0.44 -4.75
N GLN A 54 8.41 -0.11 -3.85
CA GLN A 54 7.85 -1.47 -4.01
C GLN A 54 6.76 -1.53 -5.07
N SER A 55 5.91 -0.49 -5.15
CA SER A 55 4.78 -0.46 -6.08
C SER A 55 5.20 -0.59 -7.54
N LEU A 56 6.39 -0.08 -7.89
CA LEU A 56 6.94 -0.12 -9.23
C LEU A 56 7.18 -1.57 -9.68
N TYR A 57 7.88 -2.34 -8.86
CA TYR A 57 8.12 -3.76 -9.08
C TYR A 57 6.84 -4.61 -8.97
N PHE A 58 5.96 -4.29 -8.01
CA PHE A 58 4.82 -5.14 -7.68
C PHE A 58 3.65 -4.97 -8.65
N TYR A 59 3.46 -3.76 -9.17
CA TYR A 59 2.22 -3.36 -9.83
C TYR A 59 2.42 -2.55 -11.11
N CYS A 60 3.56 -1.88 -11.30
CA CYS A 60 3.78 -1.04 -12.49
C CYS A 60 4.66 -1.70 -13.55
N GLN A 61 5.29 -2.84 -13.25
CA GLN A 61 6.28 -3.49 -14.13
C GLN A 61 7.45 -2.56 -14.50
N GLU A 62 7.89 -1.74 -13.55
CA GLU A 62 8.93 -0.72 -13.75
C GLU A 62 10.03 -0.87 -12.69
N ASP A 63 11.25 -0.45 -13.02
CA ASP A 63 12.35 -0.36 -12.07
C ASP A 63 12.29 0.97 -11.29
N ALA A 64 12.40 0.89 -9.97
CA ALA A 64 12.40 2.07 -9.11
C ALA A 64 13.64 2.93 -9.24
N PHE A 65 14.78 2.34 -9.60
CA PHE A 65 16.02 3.08 -9.83
C PHE A 65 15.98 3.83 -11.16
N ASP A 66 15.47 3.21 -12.22
CA ASP A 66 15.24 3.89 -13.51
C ASP A 66 14.25 5.06 -13.34
N MET A 67 13.20 4.87 -12.52
CA MET A 67 12.27 5.95 -12.18
C MET A 67 12.96 7.11 -11.46
N MET A 68 13.85 6.83 -10.51
CA MET A 68 14.62 7.87 -9.80
C MET A 68 15.53 8.64 -10.75
N ASP A 69 16.20 7.96 -11.68
CA ASP A 69 17.07 8.59 -12.68
C ASP A 69 16.26 9.49 -13.63
N ALA A 70 15.12 8.99 -14.13
CA ALA A 70 14.20 9.78 -14.96
C ALA A 70 13.61 10.99 -14.21
N PHE A 71 13.30 10.82 -12.91
CA PHE A 71 12.83 11.92 -12.06
C PHE A 71 13.91 12.99 -11.93
N ARG A 72 15.17 12.60 -11.67
CA ARG A 72 16.31 13.52 -11.57
C ARG A 72 16.56 14.27 -12.88
N GLU A 73 16.54 13.56 -14.01
CA GLU A 73 16.70 14.18 -15.33
C GLU A 73 15.60 15.23 -15.56
N THR A 74 14.34 14.88 -15.27
CA THR A 74 13.18 15.74 -15.49
C THR A 74 13.13 16.94 -14.55
N ALA A 75 13.36 16.73 -13.24
CA ALA A 75 13.33 17.78 -12.23
C ALA A 75 14.54 18.72 -12.32
N GLY A 76 15.64 18.26 -12.89
CA GLY A 76 16.88 19.01 -13.08
C GLY A 76 17.93 18.73 -12.00
N PRO A 77 19.20 19.10 -12.29
CA PRO A 77 20.35 18.74 -11.45
C PRO A 77 20.34 19.39 -10.05
N ASP A 78 19.73 20.57 -9.92
CA ASP A 78 19.71 21.34 -8.67
C ASP A 78 18.49 21.04 -7.79
N ALA A 79 17.54 20.22 -8.26
CA ALA A 79 16.35 19.90 -7.48
C ALA A 79 16.72 19.17 -6.18
N ASN A 80 16.12 19.56 -5.06
CA ASN A 80 16.18 18.78 -3.84
C ASN A 80 15.19 17.61 -3.97
N LEU A 81 15.71 16.42 -4.24
CA LEU A 81 14.91 15.21 -4.35
C LEU A 81 14.97 14.46 -3.03
N GLN A 82 13.82 14.30 -2.40
CA GLN A 82 13.70 13.64 -1.12
C GLN A 82 12.93 12.32 -1.23
N THR A 83 13.38 11.33 -0.48
CA THR A 83 12.69 10.05 -0.34
C THR A 83 12.27 9.81 1.10
N LEU A 84 11.35 8.86 1.30
CA LEU A 84 10.92 8.40 2.61
C LEU A 84 11.51 7.01 2.93
N ALA A 85 12.20 6.88 4.05
CA ALA A 85 12.73 5.62 4.57
C ALA A 85 12.24 5.34 5.99
N ARG A 86 12.16 4.06 6.34
CA ARG A 86 11.61 3.54 7.60
C ARG A 86 12.69 2.95 8.49
N GLY A 87 13.59 3.75 9.04
CA GLY A 87 14.61 3.29 9.98
C GLY A 87 15.29 2.01 9.50
N VAL A 88 15.16 0.94 10.27
CA VAL A 88 15.72 -0.40 10.00
C VAL A 88 15.03 -1.16 8.87
N ASN A 89 13.82 -0.78 8.46
CA ASN A 89 13.10 -1.36 7.33
C ASN A 89 13.47 -0.71 5.99
N VAL A 90 14.08 0.49 6.01
CA VAL A 90 14.34 1.31 4.82
C VAL A 90 13.08 1.42 3.92
N VAL A 91 13.07 0.78 2.75
CA VAL A 91 11.93 0.68 1.83
C VAL A 91 11.32 -0.73 1.75
N GLY A 92 11.79 -1.68 2.55
CA GLY A 92 11.31 -3.07 2.60
C GLY A 92 10.02 -3.28 3.42
N LEU A 93 9.35 -4.42 3.25
CA LEU A 93 8.15 -4.77 4.05
C LEU A 93 8.52 -5.19 5.48
N GLU A 94 9.75 -5.65 5.69
CA GLU A 94 10.29 -6.06 6.98
C GLU A 94 11.60 -5.34 7.29
N SER A 95 12.05 -5.45 8.53
CA SER A 95 13.36 -4.93 8.96
C SER A 95 14.48 -5.64 8.20
N GLN A 96 15.50 -4.87 7.82
CA GLN A 96 16.63 -5.30 7.01
C GLN A 96 17.88 -5.51 7.87
N SER A 97 18.83 -6.30 7.36
CA SER A 97 20.17 -6.42 7.92
C SER A 97 20.98 -5.14 7.67
N SER A 98 22.04 -4.95 8.44
CA SER A 98 22.90 -3.77 8.39
C SER A 98 23.52 -3.53 7.01
N ASP A 99 23.96 -4.58 6.33
CA ASP A 99 24.51 -4.50 4.97
C ASP A 99 23.48 -3.99 3.93
N ILE A 100 22.22 -4.38 4.03
CA ILE A 100 21.14 -3.90 3.16
C ILE A 100 20.72 -2.46 3.51
N ILE A 101 20.71 -2.09 4.80
CA ILE A 101 20.44 -0.71 5.24
C ILE A 101 21.50 0.25 4.66
N LYS A 102 22.77 -0.17 4.68
CA LYS A 102 23.85 0.59 4.07
C LYS A 102 23.69 0.69 2.55
N LEU A 103 23.40 -0.44 1.90
CA LEU A 103 23.20 -0.50 0.45
C LEU A 103 22.06 0.41 -0.02
N HIS A 104 20.98 0.52 0.75
CA HIS A 104 19.88 1.46 0.47
C HIS A 104 20.39 2.91 0.31
N ALA A 105 21.17 3.40 1.27
CA ALA A 105 21.66 4.78 1.23
C ALA A 105 22.61 5.01 0.04
N GLU A 106 23.50 4.05 -0.22
CA GLU A 106 24.45 4.11 -1.34
C GLU A 106 23.72 4.11 -2.69
N MET A 107 22.72 3.24 -2.86
CA MET A 107 21.93 3.17 -4.09
C MET A 107 21.09 4.43 -4.30
N PHE A 108 20.43 4.94 -3.26
CA PHE A 108 19.62 6.16 -3.41
C PHE A 108 20.50 7.37 -3.72
N LYS A 109 21.71 7.44 -3.16
CA LYS A 109 22.70 8.45 -3.57
C LYS A 109 23.10 8.30 -5.03
N LYS A 110 23.40 7.07 -5.47
CA LYS A 110 23.79 6.76 -6.84
C LYS A 110 22.73 7.20 -7.84
N HIS A 111 21.46 6.95 -7.55
CA HIS A 111 20.31 7.31 -8.40
C HIS A 111 19.76 8.72 -8.12
N GLY A 112 20.67 9.65 -7.78
CA GLY A 112 20.40 11.08 -7.81
C GLY A 112 19.52 11.63 -6.69
N MET A 113 19.24 10.89 -5.61
CA MET A 113 18.53 11.46 -4.45
C MET A 113 19.40 12.42 -3.66
N THR A 114 18.79 13.43 -3.05
CA THR A 114 19.47 14.47 -2.27
C THR A 114 19.30 14.25 -0.77
N THR A 115 18.08 13.96 -0.35
CA THR A 115 17.68 13.90 1.07
C THR A 115 16.92 12.60 1.35
N ILE A 116 17.14 11.99 2.51
CA ILE A 116 16.32 10.89 3.00
C ILE A 116 15.63 11.33 4.30
N ARG A 117 14.29 11.37 4.26
CA ARG A 117 13.44 11.52 5.44
C ARG A 117 13.29 10.16 6.10
N ASN A 118 13.86 10.00 7.29
CA ASN A 118 13.99 8.71 7.96
C ASN A 118 13.20 8.67 9.26
N PHE A 119 12.25 7.74 9.36
CA PHE A 119 11.35 7.64 10.51
C PHE A 119 11.25 6.21 11.05
N ASP A 120 10.87 6.10 12.32
CA ASP A 120 10.47 4.84 12.93
C ASP A 120 9.01 4.94 13.38
N ALA A 121 8.21 3.93 13.06
CA ALA A 121 6.76 3.93 13.34
C ALA A 121 6.44 3.80 14.83
N LEU A 122 7.38 3.31 15.64
CA LEU A 122 7.25 3.19 17.09
C LEU A 122 7.90 4.38 17.83
N ASN A 123 8.48 5.34 17.09
CA ASN A 123 9.39 6.35 17.65
C ASN A 123 10.52 5.73 18.49
N ASP A 124 10.96 4.51 18.17
CA ASP A 124 12.13 3.89 18.78
C ASP A 124 13.39 4.47 18.13
N VAL A 125 14.06 5.37 18.85
CA VAL A 125 15.26 6.07 18.38
C VAL A 125 16.37 5.09 18.00
N ASN A 126 16.44 3.91 18.63
CA ASN A 126 17.47 2.92 18.29
C ASN A 126 17.39 2.46 16.83
N ASN A 127 16.18 2.42 16.27
CA ASN A 127 15.96 2.04 14.88
C ASN A 127 16.43 3.11 13.87
N LEU A 128 16.75 4.32 14.35
CA LEU A 128 17.20 5.44 13.52
C LEU A 128 18.72 5.65 13.57
N ILE A 129 19.42 5.09 14.55
CA ILE A 129 20.86 5.36 14.77
C ILE A 129 21.67 4.90 13.56
N TYR A 130 21.59 3.60 13.23
CA TYR A 130 22.42 3.03 12.17
C TYR A 130 21.98 3.52 10.78
N SER A 131 20.68 3.56 10.51
CA SER A 131 20.13 4.05 9.24
C SER A 131 20.47 5.53 9.02
N GLY A 132 20.39 6.37 10.05
CA GLY A 132 20.80 7.77 9.99
C GLY A 132 22.29 7.95 9.67
N GLN A 133 23.16 7.15 10.30
CA GLN A 133 24.59 7.16 9.99
C GLN A 133 24.86 6.76 8.54
N CYS A 134 24.24 5.69 8.04
CA CYS A 134 24.42 5.26 6.66
C CYS A 134 24.00 6.32 5.64
N ILE A 135 22.94 7.08 5.91
CA ILE A 135 22.49 8.18 5.04
C ILE A 135 23.58 9.24 4.92
N VAL A 136 24.14 9.68 6.05
CA VAL A 136 25.18 10.71 6.07
C VAL A 136 26.49 10.20 5.46
N ASP A 137 26.88 8.96 5.75
CA ASP A 137 28.10 8.33 5.20
C ASP A 137 28.03 8.19 3.67
N ALA A 138 26.84 7.95 3.11
CA ALA A 138 26.61 7.94 1.67
C ALA A 138 26.65 9.36 1.04
N GLY A 139 26.77 10.42 1.85
CA GLY A 139 26.78 11.81 1.38
C GLY A 139 25.41 12.35 0.99
N LEU A 140 24.34 11.80 1.60
CA LEU A 140 22.98 12.32 1.50
C LEU A 140 22.68 13.22 2.70
N LYS A 141 21.71 14.13 2.55
CA LYS A 141 21.15 14.85 3.69
C LYS A 141 20.21 13.94 4.46
N HIS A 142 20.30 13.95 5.78
CA HIS A 142 19.42 13.19 6.66
C HIS A 142 18.38 14.10 7.30
N GLN A 143 17.11 13.82 7.06
CA GLN A 143 16.01 14.44 7.79
C GLN A 143 15.42 13.42 8.77
N VAL A 144 15.81 13.54 10.05
CA VAL A 144 15.31 12.65 11.12
C VAL A 144 13.86 13.01 11.46
N VAL A 145 13.05 12.02 11.81
CA VAL A 145 11.61 12.21 12.02
C VAL A 145 11.17 11.89 13.45
N VAL A 146 10.38 12.80 14.03
CA VAL A 146 9.45 12.49 15.13
C VAL A 146 8.08 12.22 14.52
N THR A 147 7.61 10.98 14.57
CA THR A 147 6.29 10.65 14.01
C THR A 147 5.18 11.07 14.97
N MET A 148 4.10 11.62 14.43
CA MET A 148 2.98 12.19 15.16
C MET A 148 1.66 11.53 14.77
N MET A 149 0.72 11.54 15.69
CA MET A 149 -0.71 11.30 15.48
C MET A 149 -1.49 11.85 16.68
N GLU A 150 -2.81 11.87 16.57
CA GLU A 150 -3.70 11.99 17.73
C GLU A 150 -4.19 10.61 18.15
N LEU A 151 -4.25 10.37 19.47
CA LEU A 151 -4.77 9.10 19.97
C LEU A 151 -6.30 9.08 19.89
N PRO A 152 -6.91 7.88 19.75
CA PRO A 152 -8.36 7.75 19.85
C PRO A 152 -8.90 8.41 21.12
N PRO A 153 -10.08 9.06 21.09
CA PRO A 153 -10.64 9.72 22.26
C PRO A 153 -10.70 8.80 23.50
N GLY A 154 -10.21 9.33 24.63
CA GLY A 154 -10.12 8.59 25.90
C GLY A 154 -8.81 7.82 26.12
N CYS A 155 -7.92 7.76 25.13
CA CYS A 155 -6.56 7.22 25.29
C CYS A 155 -5.60 8.32 25.79
N THR A 156 -4.67 7.95 26.68
CA THR A 156 -3.64 8.84 27.25
C THR A 156 -2.34 8.07 27.46
N GLY A 157 -1.22 8.79 27.66
CA GLY A 157 0.08 8.19 28.01
C GLY A 157 1.16 8.29 26.93
N ALA A 158 0.80 8.67 25.70
CA ALA A 158 1.72 8.96 24.60
C ALA A 158 1.12 10.03 23.67
N HIS A 159 1.90 10.50 22.70
CA HIS A 159 1.45 11.43 21.65
C HIS A 159 0.91 12.78 22.16
N ASP A 160 1.34 13.25 23.33
CA ASP A 160 1.21 14.66 23.70
C ASP A 160 2.51 15.43 23.36
N ALA A 161 2.50 16.75 23.55
CA ALA A 161 3.68 17.57 23.25
C ALA A 161 4.90 17.17 24.09
N ALA A 162 4.70 16.75 25.34
CA ALA A 162 5.79 16.32 26.22
C ALA A 162 6.43 15.00 25.74
N PHE A 163 5.62 14.06 25.26
CA PHE A 163 6.08 12.83 24.62
C PHE A 163 6.96 13.15 23.40
N TYR A 164 6.50 14.02 22.50
CA TYR A 164 7.28 14.37 21.30
C TYR A 164 8.56 15.14 21.63
N ALA A 165 8.53 16.02 22.63
CA ALA A 165 9.74 16.67 23.15
C ALA A 165 10.72 15.65 23.72
N LYS A 166 10.24 14.63 24.45
CA LYS A 166 11.09 13.55 24.95
C LYS A 166 11.69 12.74 23.79
N THR A 167 10.91 12.36 22.77
CA THR A 167 11.44 11.66 21.59
C THR A 167 12.52 12.48 20.89
N LEU A 168 12.32 13.80 20.74
CA LEU A 168 13.35 14.68 20.19
C LEU A 168 14.60 14.71 21.07
N GLN A 169 14.45 14.79 22.40
CA GLN A 169 15.59 14.72 23.31
C GLN A 169 16.34 13.39 23.17
N ASP A 170 15.63 12.26 23.09
CA ASP A 170 16.24 10.95 22.90
C ASP A 170 17.04 10.88 21.57
N ILE A 171 16.54 11.50 20.49
CA ILE A 171 17.28 11.64 19.20
C ILE A 171 18.58 12.44 19.38
N LEU A 172 18.52 13.56 20.11
CA LEU A 172 19.69 14.40 20.38
C LEU A 172 20.71 13.68 21.25
N ASP A 173 20.25 12.97 22.28
CA ASP A 173 21.09 12.19 23.20
C ASP A 173 21.76 11.01 22.50
N ALA A 174 21.08 10.39 21.53
CA ALA A 174 21.63 9.34 20.67
C ALA A 174 22.65 9.86 19.64
N GLN A 175 22.82 11.18 19.52
CA GLN A 175 23.77 11.82 18.61
C GLN A 175 23.61 11.38 17.14
N ILE A 176 22.37 11.11 16.73
CA ILE A 176 22.06 10.77 15.35
C ILE A 176 22.41 11.98 14.48
N PRO A 177 23.28 11.86 13.46
CA PRO A 177 23.62 12.99 12.61
C PRO A 177 22.43 13.34 11.71
N PHE A 178 21.98 14.59 11.68
CA PHE A 178 20.89 15.04 10.80
C PHE A 178 21.06 16.50 10.36
N ASP A 179 20.52 16.84 9.20
CA ASP A 179 20.48 18.19 8.63
C ASP A 179 19.18 18.92 8.98
N ALA A 180 18.10 18.16 9.21
CA ALA A 180 16.77 18.69 9.50
C ALA A 180 15.97 17.74 10.39
N VAL A 181 14.99 18.29 11.10
CA VAL A 181 14.01 17.50 11.87
C VAL A 181 12.64 17.65 11.23
N CYS A 182 11.96 16.53 10.98
CA CYS A 182 10.58 16.53 10.52
C CYS A 182 9.64 15.99 11.59
N PHE A 183 8.50 16.65 11.76
CA PHE A 183 7.38 16.20 12.57
C PHE A 183 6.31 15.66 11.63
N LYS A 184 6.09 14.34 11.62
CA LYS A 184 5.30 13.67 10.58
C LYS A 184 3.99 13.09 11.12
N ASP A 185 2.88 13.78 10.87
CA ASP A 185 1.53 13.26 11.10
C ASP A 185 1.01 12.52 9.86
N ALA A 186 1.28 11.21 9.78
CA ALA A 186 0.91 10.39 8.62
C ALA A 186 -0.60 10.14 8.47
N SER A 187 -1.38 10.40 9.53
CA SER A 187 -2.81 10.13 9.57
C SER A 187 -3.67 11.38 9.36
N GLY A 188 -3.07 12.56 9.47
CA GLY A 188 -3.80 13.82 9.44
C GLY A 188 -4.65 14.05 10.70
N THR A 189 -4.33 13.39 11.82
CA THR A 189 -5.16 13.43 13.03
C THR A 189 -4.68 14.41 14.07
N ALA A 190 -3.41 14.84 14.03
CA ALA A 190 -2.83 15.69 15.05
C ALA A 190 -3.58 17.04 15.12
N VAL A 191 -4.14 17.36 16.29
CA VAL A 191 -4.89 18.62 16.43
C VAL A 191 -3.96 19.84 16.35
N PRO A 192 -4.42 20.97 15.78
CA PRO A 192 -3.55 22.15 15.57
C PRO A 192 -2.88 22.68 16.84
N SER A 193 -3.55 22.64 18.00
CA SER A 193 -2.98 23.08 19.28
C SER A 193 -1.78 22.22 19.70
N LYS A 194 -1.85 20.90 19.46
CA LYS A 194 -0.76 19.98 19.76
C LYS A 194 0.42 20.19 18.82
N VAL A 195 0.14 20.44 17.54
CA VAL A 195 1.18 20.79 16.56
C VAL A 195 1.91 22.06 16.99
N TYR A 196 1.18 23.13 17.33
CA TYR A 196 1.78 24.38 17.82
C TYR A 196 2.70 24.16 19.02
N GLU A 197 2.19 23.50 20.08
CA GLU A 197 2.97 23.28 21.30
C GLU A 197 4.21 22.40 21.06
N THR A 198 4.07 21.36 20.24
CA THR A 198 5.18 20.45 19.89
C THR A 198 6.28 21.19 19.14
N ILE A 199 5.93 21.90 18.06
CA ILE A 199 6.91 22.63 17.25
C ILE A 199 7.57 23.75 18.06
N LYS A 200 6.80 24.45 18.91
CA LYS A 200 7.32 25.51 19.76
C LYS A 200 8.29 24.99 20.82
N GLN A 201 8.07 23.79 21.35
CA GLN A 201 9.02 23.13 22.24
C GLN A 201 10.27 22.69 21.48
N ALA A 202 10.10 22.06 20.32
CA ALA A 202 11.22 21.67 19.46
C ALA A 202 12.12 22.85 19.09
N ARG A 203 11.54 23.99 18.71
CA ARG A 203 12.28 25.22 18.38
C ARG A 203 13.10 25.77 19.56
N LYS A 204 12.70 25.52 20.80
CA LYS A 204 13.48 25.90 22.00
C LYS A 204 14.63 24.93 22.28
N MET A 205 14.46 23.66 21.91
CA MET A 205 15.44 22.61 22.16
C MET A 205 16.54 22.57 21.10
N LEU A 206 16.17 22.85 19.85
CA LEU A 206 17.07 22.81 18.70
C LEU A 206 17.89 24.11 18.57
N PRO A 207 19.06 24.04 17.91
CA PRO A 207 19.79 25.24 17.47
C PRO A 207 18.88 26.22 16.71
N SER A 208 19.19 27.52 16.81
CA SER A 208 18.36 28.57 16.21
C SER A 208 18.22 28.48 14.69
N ASP A 209 19.20 27.88 14.04
CA ASP A 209 19.30 27.65 12.59
C ASP A 209 18.86 26.24 12.17
N ALA A 210 18.44 25.39 13.11
CA ALA A 210 17.94 24.05 12.78
C ALA A 210 16.71 24.13 11.88
N TYR A 211 16.67 23.32 10.82
CA TYR A 211 15.56 23.31 9.88
C TYR A 211 14.42 22.41 10.38
N ILE A 212 13.27 22.99 10.69
CA ILE A 212 12.08 22.26 11.18
C ILE A 212 11.04 22.13 10.07
N HIS A 213 10.69 20.89 9.74
CA HIS A 213 9.69 20.54 8.74
C HIS A 213 8.46 19.94 9.43
N PHE A 214 7.25 20.35 9.07
CA PHE A 214 6.02 19.67 9.49
C PHE A 214 5.28 19.03 8.30
N HIS A 215 4.91 17.77 8.44
CA HIS A 215 4.14 17.01 7.45
C HIS A 215 2.81 16.58 8.06
N THR A 216 1.70 16.75 7.32
CA THR A 216 0.40 16.17 7.68
C THR A 216 -0.42 15.80 6.43
N HIS A 217 -1.64 15.33 6.63
CA HIS A 217 -2.60 14.93 5.60
C HIS A 217 -3.97 15.59 5.86
N GLU A 218 -4.76 15.82 4.81
CA GLU A 218 -6.06 16.51 4.89
C GLU A 218 -7.23 15.57 5.22
N THR A 219 -6.93 14.32 5.63
CA THR A 219 -7.94 13.26 5.78
C THR A 219 -9.04 13.65 6.76
N THR A 220 -8.70 14.39 7.83
CA THR A 220 -9.68 14.84 8.85
C THR A 220 -10.19 16.26 8.63
N GLY A 221 -9.68 16.98 7.63
CA GLY A 221 -10.08 18.35 7.30
C GLY A 221 -9.49 19.44 8.20
N VAL A 222 -8.41 19.17 8.95
CA VAL A 222 -7.77 20.16 9.85
C VAL A 222 -6.32 20.52 9.47
N SER A 223 -5.78 20.02 8.35
CA SER A 223 -4.33 20.17 8.10
C SER A 223 -3.90 21.58 7.75
N VAL A 224 -4.71 22.40 7.06
CA VAL A 224 -4.35 23.81 6.81
C VAL A 224 -4.18 24.57 8.13
N LEU A 225 -5.04 24.30 9.14
CA LEU A 225 -4.90 24.88 10.48
C LEU A 225 -3.68 24.33 11.20
N ALA A 226 -3.36 23.05 11.02
CA ALA A 226 -2.15 22.43 11.57
C ALA A 226 -0.88 23.02 10.94
N TYR A 227 -0.86 23.29 9.64
CA TYR A 227 0.26 23.99 8.98
C TYR A 227 0.41 25.41 9.48
N GLN A 228 -0.68 26.17 9.62
CA GLN A 228 -0.61 27.51 10.21
C GLN A 228 -0.05 27.43 11.64
N ALA A 229 -0.52 26.49 12.46
CA ALA A 229 -0.02 26.28 13.81
C ALA A 229 1.47 25.93 13.85
N ALA A 230 1.96 25.08 12.95
CA ALA A 230 3.38 24.77 12.83
C ALA A 230 4.21 26.00 12.42
N ILE A 231 3.74 26.76 11.43
CA ILE A 231 4.40 27.98 10.94
C ILE A 231 4.49 29.04 12.06
N ASP A 232 3.39 29.28 12.77
CA ASP A 232 3.33 30.23 13.90
C ASP A 232 4.24 29.80 15.06
N ALA A 233 4.45 28.50 15.23
CA ALA A 233 5.36 27.92 16.21
C ALA A 233 6.84 27.93 15.77
N GLY A 234 7.11 28.28 14.50
CA GLY A 234 8.46 28.44 13.98
C GLY A 234 8.96 27.27 13.11
N ALA A 235 8.07 26.52 12.45
CA ALA A 235 8.47 25.65 11.35
C ALA A 235 9.01 26.47 10.16
N ASP A 236 9.95 25.86 9.42
CA ASP A 236 10.58 26.45 8.24
C ASP A 236 10.00 25.90 6.95
N ALA A 237 9.48 24.66 6.98
CA ALA A 237 8.90 23.98 5.84
C ALA A 237 7.64 23.18 6.16
N ILE A 238 6.80 23.02 5.14
CA ILE A 238 5.60 22.19 5.15
C ILE A 238 5.52 21.32 3.89
N ASP A 239 4.75 20.24 3.91
CA ASP A 239 4.51 19.42 2.73
C ASP A 239 3.22 19.82 2.02
N LEU A 240 3.27 20.10 0.72
CA LEU A 240 2.11 20.45 -0.09
C LEU A 240 2.01 19.53 -1.31
N SER A 241 0.82 19.43 -1.90
CA SER A 241 0.59 18.65 -3.11
C SER A 241 -0.13 19.46 -4.18
N LEU A 242 -0.33 18.84 -5.33
CA LEU A 242 -0.99 19.40 -6.52
C LEU A 242 -2.20 18.55 -6.86
N ALA A 243 -3.28 19.19 -7.30
CA ALA A 243 -4.44 18.49 -7.84
C ALA A 243 -4.07 17.67 -9.10
N PRO A 244 -4.55 16.42 -9.25
CA PRO A 244 -5.63 15.79 -8.48
C PRO A 244 -5.17 15.03 -7.21
N CYS A 245 -3.87 15.00 -6.90
CA CYS A 245 -3.32 14.29 -5.76
C CYS A 245 -3.19 15.18 -4.51
N SER A 246 -4.15 16.05 -4.25
CA SER A 246 -4.19 16.96 -3.09
C SER A 246 -5.56 16.94 -2.42
N GLY A 247 -5.62 17.32 -1.14
CA GLY A 247 -6.83 17.22 -0.32
C GLY A 247 -7.23 15.77 0.01
N GLY A 248 -8.29 15.61 0.79
CA GLY A 248 -8.75 14.28 1.24
C GLY A 248 -7.61 13.49 1.88
N THR A 249 -7.29 12.31 1.35
CA THR A 249 -6.21 11.46 1.90
C THR A 249 -4.80 11.98 1.63
N CYS A 250 -4.62 12.99 0.79
CA CYS A 250 -3.34 13.59 0.41
C CYS A 250 -2.98 14.80 1.29
N GLN A 251 -1.85 15.45 1.00
CA GLN A 251 -1.50 16.75 1.60
C GLN A 251 -2.43 17.87 1.11
N PRO A 252 -2.53 18.97 1.87
CA PRO A 252 -3.09 20.22 1.39
C PRO A 252 -2.48 20.68 0.07
N ASP A 253 -3.32 21.30 -0.75
CA ASP A 253 -2.94 21.80 -2.07
C ASP A 253 -2.10 23.09 -1.96
N VAL A 254 -1.14 23.29 -2.89
CA VAL A 254 -0.31 24.50 -2.95
C VAL A 254 -1.15 25.76 -3.08
N ILE A 255 -2.19 25.76 -3.92
CA ILE A 255 -3.07 26.91 -4.13
C ILE A 255 -3.90 27.20 -2.87
N VAL A 256 -4.38 26.14 -2.20
CA VAL A 256 -5.14 26.27 -0.95
C VAL A 256 -4.27 26.88 0.15
N MET A 257 -3.04 26.39 0.34
CA MET A 257 -2.16 26.94 1.37
C MET A 257 -1.70 28.36 1.02
N TRP A 258 -1.39 28.64 -0.24
CA TRP A 258 -1.13 30.01 -0.71
C TRP A 258 -2.30 30.95 -0.38
N HIS A 259 -3.54 30.50 -0.60
CA HIS A 259 -4.73 31.27 -0.28
C HIS A 259 -4.88 31.52 1.23
N ALA A 260 -4.62 30.50 2.05
CA ALA A 260 -4.69 30.57 3.51
C ALA A 260 -3.68 31.57 4.09
N LEU A 261 -2.50 31.72 3.49
CA LEU A 261 -1.47 32.66 3.93
C LEU A 261 -1.73 34.12 3.51
N ARG A 262 -2.76 34.41 2.71
CA ARG A 262 -3.06 35.79 2.30
C ARG A 262 -3.46 36.64 3.52
N GLY A 263 -2.87 37.83 3.62
CA GLY A 263 -3.06 38.72 4.78
C GLY A 263 -2.17 38.39 5.99
N THR A 264 -1.45 37.26 5.98
CA THR A 264 -0.45 36.94 7.02
C THR A 264 0.93 37.51 6.68
N ASP A 265 1.86 37.41 7.63
CA ASP A 265 3.28 37.75 7.48
C ASP A 265 4.10 36.69 6.72
N TYR A 266 3.46 35.61 6.25
CA TYR A 266 4.11 34.50 5.57
C TYR A 266 3.78 34.47 4.06
N THR A 267 4.66 33.82 3.29
CA THR A 267 4.49 33.58 1.85
C THR A 267 5.15 32.28 1.42
N LEU A 268 4.58 31.60 0.42
CA LEU A 268 5.23 30.47 -0.27
C LEU A 268 6.18 30.94 -1.38
N ASP A 269 6.10 32.22 -1.78
CA ASP A 269 6.97 32.81 -2.82
C ASP A 269 6.85 32.06 -4.17
N VAL A 270 5.61 31.84 -4.63
CA VAL A 270 5.28 31.12 -5.87
C VAL A 270 4.52 32.01 -6.87
N ASP A 271 4.69 31.73 -8.17
CA ASP A 271 3.83 32.26 -9.23
C ASP A 271 2.57 31.40 -9.34
N ILE A 272 1.48 31.88 -8.75
CA ILE A 272 0.25 31.10 -8.62
C ILE A 272 -0.39 30.74 -9.97
N GLU A 273 -0.21 31.55 -11.01
CA GLU A 273 -0.77 31.25 -12.34
C GLU A 273 0.02 30.12 -13.01
N LYS A 274 1.33 30.03 -12.78
CA LYS A 274 2.11 28.86 -13.23
C LYS A 274 1.74 27.60 -12.47
N ILE A 275 1.51 27.69 -11.16
CA ILE A 275 1.04 26.53 -10.36
C ILE A 275 -0.29 26.01 -10.90
N ARG A 276 -1.25 26.91 -11.18
CA ARG A 276 -2.52 26.56 -11.82
C ARG A 276 -2.30 25.85 -13.16
N GLY A 277 -1.39 26.35 -13.99
CA GLY A 277 -1.02 25.70 -15.25
C GLY A 277 -0.46 24.29 -15.05
N ALA A 278 0.42 24.10 -14.07
CA ALA A 278 0.99 22.79 -13.74
C ALA A 278 -0.06 21.79 -13.25
N GLU A 279 -1.05 22.23 -12.46
CA GLU A 279 -2.17 21.38 -12.05
C GLU A 279 -3.04 20.93 -13.22
N GLU A 280 -3.28 21.78 -14.22
CA GLU A 280 -4.06 21.37 -15.39
C GLU A 280 -3.32 20.30 -16.21
N VAL A 281 -2.00 20.43 -16.36
CA VAL A 281 -1.17 19.37 -16.96
C VAL A 281 -1.25 18.10 -16.12
N PHE A 282 -1.16 18.21 -14.80
CA PHE A 282 -1.19 17.04 -13.92
C PHE A 282 -2.54 16.32 -13.94
N LYS A 283 -3.65 17.05 -13.98
CA LYS A 283 -5.00 16.49 -14.17
C LYS A 283 -5.12 15.74 -15.49
N ASP A 284 -4.59 16.29 -16.59
CA ASP A 284 -4.62 15.62 -17.89
C ASP A 284 -3.76 14.34 -17.89
N CYS A 285 -2.56 14.38 -17.29
CA CYS A 285 -1.71 13.19 -17.11
C CYS A 285 -2.43 12.07 -16.35
N MET A 286 -3.21 12.42 -15.32
CA MET A 286 -3.86 11.45 -14.45
C MET A 286 -5.28 11.07 -14.88
N LYS A 287 -5.81 11.63 -15.97
CA LYS A 287 -7.22 11.48 -16.36
C LYS A 287 -7.68 10.03 -16.57
N ASP A 288 -6.77 9.15 -16.95
CA ASP A 288 -7.07 7.74 -17.18
C ASP A 288 -6.96 6.90 -15.91
N TYR A 289 -6.44 7.44 -14.80
CA TYR A 289 -6.30 6.70 -13.54
C TYR A 289 -7.60 6.76 -12.73
N PHE A 290 -8.02 5.62 -12.19
CA PHE A 290 -9.16 5.58 -11.29
C PHE A 290 -8.80 6.26 -9.96
N LEU A 291 -9.50 7.36 -9.65
CA LEU A 291 -9.37 8.08 -8.39
C LEU A 291 -10.50 7.65 -7.43
N PRO A 292 -10.20 6.95 -6.31
CA PRO A 292 -11.21 6.54 -5.36
C PRO A 292 -11.91 7.75 -4.71
N PRO A 293 -13.25 7.72 -4.52
CA PRO A 293 -13.98 8.83 -3.88
C PRO A 293 -13.45 9.19 -2.49
N GLU A 294 -12.97 8.22 -1.71
CA GLU A 294 -12.41 8.45 -0.38
C GLU A 294 -11.11 9.25 -0.43
N ALA A 295 -10.36 9.17 -1.54
CA ALA A 295 -9.10 9.88 -1.66
C ALA A 295 -9.28 11.40 -1.69
N ILE A 296 -10.45 11.88 -2.09
CA ILE A 296 -10.76 13.31 -2.24
C ILE A 296 -11.74 13.83 -1.17
N ALA A 297 -12.09 13.00 -0.19
CA ALA A 297 -13.07 13.33 0.83
C ALA A 297 -12.44 13.47 2.22
N VAL A 298 -13.03 14.34 3.03
CA VAL A 298 -12.76 14.38 4.48
C VAL A 298 -13.49 13.21 5.14
N GLU A 299 -12.76 12.45 5.96
CA GLU A 299 -13.28 11.35 6.77
C GLU A 299 -13.25 11.72 8.27
N PRO A 300 -14.38 12.17 8.84
CA PRO A 300 -14.44 12.62 10.23
C PRO A 300 -14.29 11.49 11.26
N LEU A 301 -14.31 10.21 10.87
CA LEU A 301 -14.13 9.08 11.78
C LEU A 301 -12.67 8.68 12.01
N ILE A 302 -11.72 9.14 11.18
CA ILE A 302 -10.28 8.83 11.36
C ILE A 302 -9.73 9.14 12.75
N PRO A 303 -10.17 10.18 13.50
CA PRO A 303 -9.70 10.39 14.87
C PRO A 303 -9.93 9.21 15.84
N TRP A 304 -10.90 8.32 15.58
CA TRP A 304 -11.11 7.11 16.38
C TRP A 304 -10.26 5.92 15.90
N SER A 305 -9.79 5.97 14.67
CA SER A 305 -9.06 4.91 13.98
C SER A 305 -8.03 5.58 13.08
N PRO A 306 -6.85 5.99 13.60
CA PRO A 306 -5.93 6.94 12.94
C PRO A 306 -5.25 6.30 11.71
N MET A 307 -6.03 5.92 10.71
CA MET A 307 -5.59 5.21 9.52
C MET A 307 -5.05 6.23 8.51
N PRO A 308 -3.78 6.13 8.10
CA PRO A 308 -3.23 6.96 7.03
C PRO A 308 -4.02 6.83 5.74
N GLY A 309 -3.98 7.89 4.94
CA GLY A 309 -4.68 7.98 3.66
C GLY A 309 -4.51 6.76 2.75
N GLY A 310 -3.26 6.37 2.46
CA GLY A 310 -2.99 5.20 1.60
C GLY A 310 -3.39 3.84 2.21
N ALA A 311 -3.51 3.75 3.54
CA ALA A 311 -4.04 2.56 4.20
C ALA A 311 -5.58 2.55 4.10
N LEU A 312 -6.22 3.70 4.31
CA LEU A 312 -7.66 3.88 4.16
C LEU A 312 -8.14 3.46 2.77
N THR A 313 -7.56 4.03 1.70
CA THR A 313 -7.98 3.75 0.31
C THR A 313 -7.73 2.28 -0.07
N ALA A 314 -6.60 1.70 0.33
CA ALA A 314 -6.30 0.30 0.05
C ALA A 314 -7.27 -0.66 0.77
N ASN A 315 -7.59 -0.37 2.03
CA ASN A 315 -8.42 -1.24 2.85
C ASN A 315 -9.90 -1.15 2.46
N THR A 316 -10.45 0.05 2.24
CA THR A 316 -11.84 0.19 1.77
C THR A 316 -12.03 -0.44 0.40
N GLN A 317 -11.03 -0.33 -0.48
CA GLN A 317 -11.08 -1.00 -1.77
C GLN A 317 -11.10 -2.52 -1.63
N MET A 318 -10.24 -3.08 -0.78
CA MET A 318 -10.25 -4.51 -0.49
C MET A 318 -11.63 -4.95 0.04
N LEU A 319 -12.24 -4.17 0.94
CA LEU A 319 -13.57 -4.52 1.46
C LEU A 319 -14.64 -4.54 0.37
N ARG A 320 -14.58 -3.63 -0.63
CA ARG A 320 -15.48 -3.65 -1.79
C ARG A 320 -15.24 -4.85 -2.69
N ASP A 321 -13.98 -5.12 -3.03
CA ASP A 321 -13.60 -6.24 -3.92
C ASP A 321 -14.08 -7.58 -3.35
N ASN A 322 -14.24 -7.67 -2.03
CA ASN A 322 -14.68 -8.86 -1.32
C ASN A 322 -16.13 -8.82 -0.82
N GLY A 323 -16.90 -7.80 -1.17
CA GLY A 323 -18.33 -7.69 -0.83
C GLY A 323 -18.61 -7.58 0.68
N ILE A 324 -17.69 -7.01 1.46
CA ILE A 324 -17.78 -6.89 2.94
C ILE A 324 -17.64 -5.43 3.42
N MET A 325 -17.87 -4.46 2.53
CA MET A 325 -17.76 -3.03 2.84
C MET A 325 -18.78 -2.56 3.89
N ASP A 326 -19.91 -3.25 4.01
CA ASP A 326 -20.92 -3.03 5.05
C ASP A 326 -20.38 -3.22 6.48
N ARG A 327 -19.29 -3.99 6.64
CA ARG A 327 -18.62 -4.25 7.92
C ARG A 327 -17.57 -3.21 8.30
N TYR A 328 -17.27 -2.25 7.42
CA TYR A 328 -16.26 -1.22 7.66
C TYR A 328 -16.46 -0.46 9.00
N PRO A 329 -17.69 -0.04 9.40
CA PRO A 329 -17.91 0.63 10.67
C PRO A 329 -17.52 -0.23 11.89
N GLU A 330 -17.68 -1.55 11.82
CA GLU A 330 -17.27 -2.47 12.90
C GLU A 330 -15.74 -2.49 13.03
N MET A 331 -15.02 -2.48 11.90
CA MET A 331 -13.55 -2.50 11.87
C MET A 331 -12.96 -1.21 12.45
N ILE A 332 -13.55 -0.07 12.12
CA ILE A 332 -13.16 1.23 12.68
C ILE A 332 -13.32 1.26 14.20
N LYS A 333 -14.45 0.76 14.70
CA LYS A 333 -14.69 0.63 16.14
C LYS A 333 -13.70 -0.33 16.82
N ALA A 334 -13.40 -1.46 16.19
CA ALA A 334 -12.43 -2.43 16.73
C ALA A 334 -11.01 -1.85 16.75
N MET A 335 -10.64 -1.02 15.76
CA MET A 335 -9.30 -0.45 15.65
C MET A 335 -8.94 0.45 16.84
N SER A 336 -9.88 1.20 17.41
CA SER A 336 -9.61 2.00 18.61
C SER A 336 -9.10 1.17 19.78
N ASP A 337 -9.66 -0.03 19.98
CA ASP A 337 -9.22 -0.97 21.03
C ASP A 337 -7.84 -1.55 20.72
N VAL A 338 -7.62 -1.90 19.46
CA VAL A 338 -6.34 -2.43 18.98
C VAL A 338 -5.20 -1.44 19.17
N VAL A 339 -5.42 -0.15 18.88
CA VAL A 339 -4.45 0.93 19.13
C VAL A 339 -4.18 1.07 20.63
N ARG A 340 -5.25 1.08 21.44
CA ARG A 340 -5.16 1.23 22.90
C ARG A 340 -4.33 0.13 23.55
N ARG A 341 -4.53 -1.12 23.13
CA ARG A 341 -3.85 -2.29 23.71
C ARG A 341 -2.48 -2.57 23.09
N GLY A 342 -2.16 -1.94 21.96
CA GLY A 342 -0.95 -2.19 21.16
C GLY A 342 0.27 -1.31 21.50
N GLY A 343 0.25 -0.56 22.59
CA GLY A 343 1.38 0.26 23.03
C GLY A 343 1.55 1.60 22.28
N TYR A 344 0.51 2.04 21.57
CA TYR A 344 0.45 3.34 20.88
C TYR A 344 1.54 3.62 19.84
N GLY A 345 2.01 2.62 19.08
CA GLY A 345 2.82 2.91 17.89
C GLY A 345 2.11 3.90 16.96
N THR A 346 2.87 4.82 16.35
CA THR A 346 2.31 5.76 15.39
C THR A 346 1.70 4.99 14.24
N SER A 347 0.45 5.29 13.91
CA SER A 347 -0.24 4.64 12.80
C SER A 347 0.29 5.18 11.48
N VAL A 348 1.39 4.59 11.04
CA VAL A 348 2.09 4.77 9.75
C VAL A 348 2.60 3.40 9.32
N THR A 349 2.94 3.20 8.05
CA THR A 349 3.45 1.90 7.59
C THR A 349 4.70 1.49 8.39
N PRO A 350 4.77 0.26 8.93
CA PRO A 350 3.81 -0.85 8.76
C PRO A 350 2.71 -0.94 9.85
N VAL A 351 2.84 -0.22 10.96
CA VAL A 351 1.95 -0.26 12.13
C VAL A 351 0.48 0.00 11.77
N SER A 352 0.18 0.92 10.86
CA SER A 352 -1.20 1.18 10.43
C SER A 352 -1.89 -0.05 9.84
N GLN A 353 -1.13 -0.89 9.13
CA GLN A 353 -1.64 -2.16 8.61
C GLN A 353 -1.80 -3.19 9.72
N PHE A 354 -0.89 -3.25 10.69
CA PHE A 354 -1.01 -4.15 11.83
C PHE A 354 -2.29 -3.88 12.62
N TYR A 355 -2.59 -2.59 12.85
CA TYR A 355 -3.82 -2.17 13.51
C TYR A 355 -5.07 -2.54 12.73
N PHE A 356 -5.09 -2.29 11.42
CA PHE A 356 -6.25 -2.65 10.61
C PHE A 356 -6.44 -4.17 10.51
N GLN A 357 -5.37 -4.95 10.38
CA GLN A 357 -5.42 -6.42 10.30
C GLN A 357 -5.92 -7.05 11.61
N GLN A 358 -5.45 -6.56 12.76
CA GLN A 358 -5.95 -7.04 14.03
C GLN A 358 -7.41 -6.62 14.24
N ALA A 359 -7.80 -5.41 13.83
CA ALA A 359 -9.19 -4.97 13.88
C ALA A 359 -10.09 -5.81 12.97
N PHE A 360 -9.63 -6.11 11.75
CA PHE A 360 -10.27 -7.02 10.82
C PHE A 360 -10.46 -8.41 11.44
N ASN A 361 -9.41 -9.00 12.03
CA ASN A 361 -9.51 -10.29 12.71
C ASN A 361 -10.51 -10.27 13.86
N ASN A 362 -10.51 -9.21 14.68
CA ASN A 362 -11.45 -9.06 15.79
C ASN A 362 -12.91 -9.02 15.32
N VAL A 363 -13.16 -8.47 14.13
CA VAL A 363 -14.48 -8.39 13.50
C VAL A 363 -14.87 -9.70 12.82
N MET A 364 -13.92 -10.36 12.15
CA MET A 364 -14.20 -11.58 11.39
C MET A 364 -14.27 -12.84 12.26
N PHE A 365 -13.41 -12.97 13.26
CA PHE A 365 -13.23 -14.20 14.05
C PHE A 365 -13.70 -14.05 15.50
N GLY A 366 -13.95 -12.82 15.95
CA GLY A 366 -14.29 -12.50 17.34
C GLY A 366 -13.15 -11.75 18.04
N PRO A 367 -13.46 -10.95 19.07
CA PRO A 367 -12.48 -10.09 19.72
C PRO A 367 -11.31 -10.89 20.30
N TRP A 368 -10.10 -10.63 19.83
CA TRP A 368 -8.85 -11.21 20.34
C TRP A 368 -8.76 -12.75 20.25
N GLU A 369 -9.63 -13.40 19.49
CA GLU A 369 -9.58 -14.84 19.23
C GLU A 369 -8.38 -15.22 18.34
N LYS A 370 -8.05 -14.37 17.37
CA LYS A 370 -6.94 -14.57 16.43
C LYS A 370 -6.03 -13.34 16.36
N ILE A 371 -4.80 -13.49 16.82
CA ILE A 371 -3.76 -12.46 16.69
C ILE A 371 -3.26 -12.41 15.25
N ALA A 372 -3.28 -11.23 14.65
CA ALA A 372 -2.56 -10.98 13.40
C ALA A 372 -1.05 -11.03 13.69
N GLU A 373 -0.32 -11.92 13.01
CA GLU A 373 1.09 -12.18 13.27
C GLU A 373 1.95 -10.89 13.33
N PRO A 374 1.82 -9.92 12.40
CA PRO A 374 2.64 -8.72 12.48
C PRO A 374 2.32 -7.83 13.69
N TYR A 375 1.04 -7.74 14.08
CA TYR A 375 0.62 -7.05 15.30
C TYR A 375 1.19 -7.74 16.54
N GLY A 376 1.12 -9.08 16.59
CA GLY A 376 1.69 -9.88 17.66
C GLY A 376 3.20 -9.69 17.80
N LYS A 377 3.94 -9.75 16.68
CA LYS A 377 5.39 -9.47 16.66
C LYS A 377 5.73 -8.05 17.15
N MET A 378 4.90 -7.05 16.82
CA MET A 378 5.06 -5.68 17.31
C MET A 378 4.91 -5.60 18.83
N VAL A 379 3.84 -6.14 19.40
CA VAL A 379 3.63 -6.10 20.86
C VAL A 379 4.62 -6.96 21.64
N LEU A 380 5.24 -7.94 20.98
CA LEU A 380 6.32 -8.77 21.55
C LEU A 380 7.71 -8.13 21.42
N GLY A 381 7.86 -6.99 20.73
CA GLY A 381 9.12 -6.25 20.63
C GLY A 381 10.01 -6.58 19.41
N TYR A 382 9.54 -7.41 18.47
CA TYR A 382 10.34 -7.78 17.29
C TYR A 382 10.55 -6.64 16.27
N PHE A 383 9.80 -5.55 16.41
CA PHE A 383 9.97 -4.33 15.59
C PHE A 383 10.66 -3.19 16.35
N GLY A 384 11.10 -3.44 17.60
CA GLY A 384 11.58 -2.41 18.51
C GLY A 384 10.57 -2.11 19.62
N LYS A 385 10.85 -1.05 20.38
CA LYS A 385 10.09 -0.66 21.56
C LYS A 385 8.90 0.21 21.20
N THR A 386 7.70 -0.21 21.61
CA THR A 386 6.49 0.62 21.51
C THR A 386 6.57 1.85 22.44
N PRO A 387 5.91 2.98 22.10
CA PRO A 387 5.89 4.20 22.92
C PRO A 387 5.59 3.99 24.40
N VAL A 388 4.63 3.11 24.69
CA VAL A 388 4.34 2.62 26.04
C VAL A 388 4.27 1.09 26.03
N PRO A 389 4.44 0.42 27.19
CA PRO A 389 4.23 -1.02 27.29
C PRO A 389 2.83 -1.42 26.75
N PRO A 390 2.74 -2.41 25.85
CA PRO A 390 1.44 -2.93 25.41
C PRO A 390 0.67 -3.60 26.56
N ASP A 391 -0.61 -3.87 26.34
CA ASP A 391 -1.45 -4.55 27.31
C ASP A 391 -0.88 -5.96 27.63
N PRO A 392 -0.61 -6.29 28.91
CA PRO A 392 -0.03 -7.58 29.30
C PRO A 392 -0.83 -8.81 28.85
N GLU A 393 -2.17 -8.72 28.77
CA GLU A 393 -3.00 -9.82 28.29
C GLU A 393 -2.78 -10.05 26.79
N ILE A 394 -2.63 -8.97 26.02
CA ILE A 394 -2.34 -9.04 24.59
C ILE A 394 -0.94 -9.59 24.33
N VAL A 395 0.04 -9.19 25.13
CA VAL A 395 1.40 -9.75 25.07
C VAL A 395 1.37 -11.26 25.35
N ALA A 396 0.64 -11.71 26.38
CA ALA A 396 0.51 -13.13 26.70
C ALA A 396 -0.22 -13.92 25.60
N LEU A 397 -1.28 -13.35 25.02
CA LEU A 397 -2.02 -13.95 23.90
C LEU A 397 -1.14 -14.06 22.65
N ALA A 398 -0.44 -12.98 22.28
CA ALA A 398 0.46 -12.95 21.14
C ALA A 398 1.59 -13.97 21.30
N SER A 399 2.21 -14.02 22.48
CA SER A 399 3.28 -14.98 22.77
C SER A 399 2.79 -16.42 22.63
N LYS A 400 1.63 -16.73 23.20
CA LYS A 400 1.02 -18.07 23.14
C LYS A 400 0.62 -18.46 21.72
N GLN A 401 -0.05 -17.59 20.96
CA GLN A 401 -0.58 -17.92 19.64
C GLN A 401 0.52 -17.97 18.55
N LEU A 402 1.58 -17.18 18.70
CA LEU A 402 2.69 -17.13 17.75
C LEU A 402 3.86 -18.04 18.14
N GLU A 403 3.83 -18.63 19.34
CA GLU A 403 4.93 -19.43 19.90
C GLU A 403 6.26 -18.65 19.93
N LEU A 404 6.16 -17.35 20.28
CA LEU A 404 7.28 -16.42 20.37
C LEU A 404 7.37 -15.82 21.77
N GLU A 405 8.57 -15.70 22.31
CA GLU A 405 8.81 -15.02 23.57
C GLU A 405 8.92 -13.51 23.37
N PRO A 406 8.43 -12.68 24.31
CA PRO A 406 8.71 -11.25 24.29
C PRO A 406 10.22 -10.98 24.29
N THR A 407 10.65 -9.98 23.51
CA THR A 407 12.06 -9.66 23.30
C THR A 407 12.31 -8.15 23.45
N THR A 408 13.53 -7.82 23.87
CA THR A 408 14.06 -6.45 23.86
C THR A 408 15.31 -6.33 22.99
N ARG A 409 15.61 -7.38 22.19
CA ARG A 409 16.77 -7.40 21.30
C ARG A 409 16.57 -6.40 20.17
N SER A 410 17.69 -5.84 19.67
CA SER A 410 17.63 -4.93 18.53
C SER A 410 17.12 -5.64 17.27
N PRO A 411 16.18 -5.06 16.51
CA PRO A 411 15.77 -5.60 15.23
C PRO A 411 16.93 -5.79 14.25
N ILE A 412 17.92 -4.89 14.24
CA ILE A 412 19.10 -5.03 13.35
C ILE A 412 19.93 -6.25 13.76
N GLU A 413 20.23 -6.42 15.05
CA GLU A 413 21.02 -7.56 15.54
C GLU A 413 20.35 -8.89 15.17
N MET A 414 19.02 -8.97 15.33
CA MET A 414 18.27 -10.16 14.93
C MET A 414 18.31 -10.39 13.41
N ASN A 415 18.28 -9.33 12.59
CA ASN A 415 18.37 -9.48 11.13
C ASN A 415 19.78 -9.86 10.68
N ASP A 416 20.82 -9.39 11.35
CA ASP A 416 22.22 -9.71 11.02
C ASP A 416 22.58 -11.16 11.37
N GLU A 417 21.91 -11.74 12.37
CA GLU A 417 22.03 -13.15 12.73
C GLU A 417 21.19 -14.09 11.86
N ASP A 418 20.18 -13.57 11.16
CA ASP A 418 19.27 -14.35 10.32
C ASP A 418 19.98 -14.74 9.00
N PRO A 419 20.30 -16.03 8.78
CA PRO A 419 21.04 -16.46 7.59
C PRO A 419 20.24 -16.29 6.28
N THR A 420 18.95 -15.97 6.37
CA THR A 420 18.08 -15.71 5.22
C THR A 420 18.03 -14.23 4.82
N LYS A 421 18.65 -13.34 5.62
CA LYS A 421 18.70 -11.90 5.35
C LYS A 421 20.10 -11.43 4.98
N GLY A 422 20.16 -10.32 4.24
CA GLY A 422 21.41 -9.69 3.83
C GLY A 422 21.80 -9.87 2.37
N VAL A 423 22.94 -9.31 2.02
CA VAL A 423 23.50 -9.31 0.67
C VAL A 423 23.82 -10.73 0.20
N ALA A 424 24.36 -11.57 1.09
CA ALA A 424 24.75 -12.94 0.74
C ALA A 424 23.57 -13.83 0.29
N PRO A 425 22.46 -13.97 1.05
CA PRO A 425 21.32 -14.75 0.59
C PRO A 425 20.64 -14.13 -0.64
N ALA A 426 20.51 -12.80 -0.73
CA ALA A 426 19.95 -12.15 -1.91
C ALA A 426 20.79 -12.42 -3.18
N ARG A 427 22.13 -12.35 -3.07
CA ARG A 427 23.06 -12.71 -4.15
C ARG A 427 22.88 -14.18 -4.56
N LYS A 428 22.80 -15.09 -3.58
CA LYS A 428 22.57 -16.50 -3.85
C LYS A 428 21.26 -16.74 -4.60
N THR A 429 20.17 -16.06 -4.22
CA THR A 429 18.89 -16.15 -4.95
C THR A 429 19.04 -15.71 -6.40
N LEU A 430 19.80 -14.66 -6.69
CA LEU A 430 20.06 -14.22 -8.07
C LEU A 430 20.88 -15.26 -8.85
N GLU A 431 21.96 -15.79 -8.25
CA GLU A 431 22.81 -16.83 -8.86
C GLU A 431 22.01 -18.11 -9.17
N ASP A 432 21.24 -18.60 -8.21
CA ASP A 432 20.40 -19.81 -8.37
C ASP A 432 19.34 -19.62 -9.47
N ASN A 433 18.97 -18.37 -9.80
CA ASN A 433 18.03 -18.02 -10.88
C ASN A 433 18.71 -17.51 -12.17
N ASN A 434 20.03 -17.58 -12.28
CA ASN A 434 20.82 -17.09 -13.42
C ASN A 434 20.60 -15.60 -13.74
N LEU A 435 20.42 -14.77 -12.70
CA LEU A 435 20.25 -13.32 -12.82
C LEU A 435 21.54 -12.57 -12.46
N PRO A 436 21.80 -11.38 -13.03
CA PRO A 436 22.96 -10.57 -12.66
C PRO A 436 22.96 -10.19 -11.18
N THR A 437 24.12 -10.30 -10.53
CA THR A 437 24.28 -9.97 -9.10
C THR A 437 24.77 -8.53 -8.90
N THR A 438 24.10 -7.58 -9.56
CA THR A 438 24.37 -6.15 -9.34
C THR A 438 23.82 -5.71 -7.99
N ASP A 439 24.32 -4.59 -7.48
CA ASP A 439 23.86 -4.02 -6.21
C ASP A 439 22.37 -3.68 -6.24
N GLU A 440 21.86 -3.19 -7.38
CA GLU A 440 20.44 -2.93 -7.61
C GLU A 440 19.63 -4.22 -7.48
N ASN A 441 20.01 -5.29 -8.17
CA ASN A 441 19.27 -6.55 -8.15
C ASN A 441 19.30 -7.21 -6.76
N ILE A 442 20.43 -7.12 -6.06
CA ILE A 442 20.57 -7.58 -4.68
C ILE A 442 19.60 -6.82 -3.78
N PHE A 443 19.57 -5.48 -3.91
CA PHE A 443 18.68 -4.65 -3.13
C PHE A 443 17.20 -4.90 -3.45
N ILE A 444 16.85 -5.09 -4.73
CA ILE A 444 15.50 -5.45 -5.16
C ILE A 444 15.09 -6.78 -4.51
N VAL A 445 15.90 -7.82 -4.60
CA VAL A 445 15.56 -9.12 -3.99
C VAL A 445 15.43 -9.02 -2.46
N ALA A 446 16.31 -8.28 -1.79
CA ALA A 446 16.24 -8.10 -0.34
C ALA A 446 14.98 -7.32 0.11
N ALA A 447 14.69 -6.19 -0.55
CA ALA A 447 13.59 -5.29 -0.15
C ALA A 447 12.20 -5.75 -0.64
N CYS A 448 12.14 -6.46 -1.77
CA CYS A 448 10.91 -6.83 -2.48
C CYS A 448 10.64 -8.35 -2.51
N LYS A 449 11.59 -9.19 -2.06
CA LYS A 449 11.47 -10.66 -1.97
C LYS A 449 11.00 -11.31 -3.29
N ASP A 450 10.10 -12.29 -3.19
CA ASP A 450 9.55 -13.07 -4.31
C ASP A 450 8.99 -12.17 -5.42
N LYS A 451 8.38 -11.03 -5.08
CA LYS A 451 7.86 -10.08 -6.08
C LYS A 451 8.96 -9.33 -6.81
N GLY A 452 10.04 -8.97 -6.12
CA GLY A 452 11.25 -8.39 -6.74
C GLY A 452 11.91 -9.40 -7.68
N LEU A 453 12.05 -10.64 -7.24
CA LEU A 453 12.57 -11.72 -8.10
C LEU A 453 11.68 -11.97 -9.33
N ALA A 454 10.36 -11.98 -9.15
CA ALA A 454 9.41 -12.13 -10.25
C ALA A 454 9.54 -11.01 -11.28
N PHE A 455 9.74 -9.75 -10.84
CA PHE A 455 10.04 -8.64 -11.74
C PHE A 455 11.32 -8.88 -12.54
N LEU A 456 12.43 -9.24 -11.89
CA LEU A 456 13.71 -9.50 -12.55
C LEU A 456 13.64 -10.66 -13.56
N GLN A 457 12.70 -11.59 -13.37
CA GLN A 457 12.42 -12.69 -14.29
C GLN A 457 11.44 -12.34 -15.42
N GLY A 458 10.93 -11.09 -15.48
CA GLY A 458 9.91 -10.68 -16.44
C GLY A 458 8.52 -11.27 -16.16
N LYS A 459 8.24 -11.66 -14.92
CA LYS A 459 6.99 -12.31 -14.47
C LYS A 459 6.09 -11.41 -13.63
N ALA A 460 6.47 -10.15 -13.39
CA ALA A 460 5.63 -9.20 -12.66
C ALA A 460 4.33 -8.94 -13.42
N GLN A 461 3.21 -8.82 -12.69
CA GLN A 461 1.90 -8.54 -13.27
C GLN A 461 1.56 -7.06 -13.16
N LEU A 462 0.90 -6.51 -14.19
CA LEU A 462 0.41 -5.15 -14.17
C LEU A 462 -0.81 -5.07 -13.24
N GLY A 463 -0.74 -4.19 -12.24
CA GLY A 463 -1.73 -4.05 -11.17
C GLY A 463 -2.34 -2.65 -11.09
N ILE A 464 -2.35 -1.89 -12.18
CA ILE A 464 -2.82 -0.49 -12.24
C ILE A 464 -4.31 -0.45 -12.55
N ARG A 465 -5.03 0.44 -11.87
CA ARG A 465 -6.46 0.68 -12.11
C ARG A 465 -6.63 1.92 -12.95
N LYS A 466 -7.03 1.73 -14.21
CA LYS A 466 -7.43 2.79 -15.12
C LYS A 466 -8.96 2.89 -15.14
N ILE A 467 -9.49 4.05 -15.51
CA ILE A 467 -10.92 4.24 -15.74
C ILE A 467 -11.30 3.38 -16.95
N GLU A 468 -12.27 2.49 -16.79
CA GLU A 468 -12.83 1.76 -17.94
C GLU A 468 -13.53 2.78 -18.84
N PRO A 469 -13.28 2.78 -20.16
CA PRO A 469 -14.03 3.63 -21.06
C PRO A 469 -15.51 3.33 -20.89
N GLU A 470 -16.34 4.37 -20.72
CA GLU A 470 -17.79 4.20 -20.70
C GLU A 470 -18.18 3.45 -21.98
N THR A 471 -18.52 2.17 -21.82
CA THR A 471 -19.27 1.48 -22.85
C THR A 471 -20.61 2.22 -22.84
N PRO A 472 -21.07 2.82 -23.95
CA PRO A 472 -22.37 3.47 -23.98
C PRO A 472 -23.34 2.47 -23.39
N ALA A 473 -23.99 2.85 -22.28
CA ALA A 473 -24.86 1.95 -21.55
C ALA A 473 -25.72 1.23 -22.59
N ALA A 474 -25.50 -0.08 -22.76
CA ALA A 474 -26.36 -0.89 -23.59
C ALA A 474 -27.75 -0.61 -23.02
N ALA A 475 -28.59 0.05 -23.82
CA ALA A 475 -29.94 0.40 -23.43
C ALA A 475 -30.52 -0.83 -22.76
N SER A 476 -30.91 -0.68 -21.48
CA SER A 476 -31.36 -1.75 -20.61
C SER A 476 -32.03 -2.85 -21.43
N ALA A 477 -31.38 -4.02 -21.54
CA ALA A 477 -31.96 -5.14 -22.28
C ALA A 477 -33.40 -5.32 -21.78
N PRO A 478 -34.42 -5.30 -22.66
CA PRO A 478 -35.79 -5.44 -22.22
C PRO A 478 -35.90 -6.77 -21.48
N ALA A 479 -36.55 -6.75 -20.32
CA ALA A 479 -36.75 -7.93 -19.48
C ALA A 479 -37.18 -9.13 -20.34
N SER A 480 -36.51 -10.27 -20.18
CA SER A 480 -36.82 -11.49 -20.92
C SER A 480 -38.31 -11.83 -20.79
N SER A 481 -39.08 -11.64 -21.86
CA SER A 481 -40.49 -11.96 -21.90
C SER A 481 -40.66 -13.40 -22.38
N GLU A 482 -41.17 -14.27 -21.50
CA GLU A 482 -41.58 -15.62 -21.86
C GLU A 482 -42.99 -15.57 -22.46
N LEU A 483 -43.15 -16.06 -23.69
CA LEU A 483 -44.42 -16.03 -24.43
C LEU A 483 -44.90 -17.47 -24.69
N HIS A 484 -46.13 -17.76 -24.27
CA HIS A 484 -46.80 -19.03 -24.58
C HIS A 484 -47.75 -18.83 -25.77
N LEU A 485 -47.41 -19.44 -26.90
CA LEU A 485 -48.15 -19.33 -28.16
C LEU A 485 -48.79 -20.67 -28.52
N LYS A 486 -49.99 -20.64 -29.11
CA LYS A 486 -50.61 -21.84 -29.71
C LYS A 486 -50.59 -21.72 -31.23
N VAL A 487 -49.90 -22.64 -31.89
CA VAL A 487 -49.85 -22.76 -33.35
C VAL A 487 -50.40 -24.13 -33.73
N ASP A 488 -51.38 -24.19 -34.62
CA ASP A 488 -52.10 -25.41 -35.04
C ASP A 488 -52.60 -26.28 -33.86
N GLY A 489 -53.07 -25.63 -32.80
CA GLY A 489 -53.65 -26.28 -31.62
C GLY A 489 -52.65 -26.82 -30.58
N LYS A 490 -51.34 -26.77 -30.86
CA LYS A 490 -50.28 -27.15 -29.90
C LYS A 490 -49.68 -25.94 -29.22
N ALA A 491 -49.46 -26.06 -27.91
CA ALA A 491 -48.86 -24.99 -27.11
C ALA A 491 -47.32 -25.04 -27.23
N HIS A 492 -46.73 -23.87 -27.41
CA HIS A 492 -45.30 -23.65 -27.55
C HIS A 492 -44.86 -22.54 -26.59
N THR A 493 -43.71 -22.74 -25.95
CA THR A 493 -43.08 -21.73 -25.10
C THR A 493 -41.90 -21.14 -25.84
N VAL A 494 -41.89 -19.81 -25.98
CA VAL A 494 -40.87 -19.05 -26.69
C VAL A 494 -40.18 -18.07 -25.74
N ARG A 495 -38.85 -18.13 -25.72
CA ARG A 495 -37.99 -17.21 -24.95
C ARG A 495 -37.01 -16.52 -25.89
N VAL A 496 -36.92 -15.19 -25.79
CA VAL A 496 -36.03 -14.37 -26.61
C VAL A 496 -34.99 -13.73 -25.71
N ASP A 497 -33.72 -13.94 -26.02
CA ASP A 497 -32.60 -13.37 -25.28
C ASP A 497 -31.47 -13.00 -26.25
N GLY A 498 -31.17 -11.70 -26.37
CA GLY A 498 -30.01 -11.19 -27.12
C GLY A 498 -29.71 -11.83 -28.49
N GLY A 499 -30.71 -11.98 -29.37
CA GLY A 499 -30.53 -12.55 -30.73
C GLY A 499 -30.70 -14.07 -30.82
N THR A 500 -30.92 -14.76 -29.69
CA THR A 500 -31.25 -16.18 -29.65
C THR A 500 -32.73 -16.38 -29.32
N VAL A 501 -33.46 -17.09 -30.17
CA VAL A 501 -34.86 -17.49 -29.93
C VAL A 501 -34.90 -18.96 -29.56
N THR A 502 -35.47 -19.27 -28.39
CA THR A 502 -35.63 -20.66 -27.92
C THR A 502 -37.09 -21.08 -28.04
N VAL A 503 -37.37 -22.14 -28.79
CA VAL A 503 -38.71 -22.72 -28.95
C VAL A 503 -38.71 -24.13 -28.39
N ASN A 504 -39.53 -24.39 -27.37
CA ASN A 504 -39.62 -25.69 -26.69
C ASN A 504 -38.25 -26.26 -26.25
N GLY A 505 -37.36 -25.40 -25.76
CA GLY A 505 -36.04 -25.77 -25.25
C GLY A 505 -34.94 -25.91 -26.30
N ARG A 506 -35.22 -25.67 -27.59
CA ARG A 506 -34.22 -25.67 -28.66
C ARG A 506 -33.92 -24.24 -29.10
N ALA A 507 -32.64 -23.86 -29.03
CA ALA A 507 -32.16 -22.52 -29.36
C ALA A 507 -31.90 -22.36 -30.87
N TYR A 508 -32.30 -21.20 -31.41
CA TYR A 508 -32.09 -20.76 -32.78
C TYR A 508 -31.44 -19.38 -32.75
N GLN A 509 -30.36 -19.18 -33.49
CA GLN A 509 -29.78 -17.84 -33.71
C GLN A 509 -30.59 -17.13 -34.79
N VAL A 510 -30.97 -15.88 -34.55
CA VAL A 510 -31.80 -15.10 -35.46
C VAL A 510 -31.12 -13.76 -35.72
N GLU A 511 -30.75 -13.51 -36.97
CA GLU A 511 -30.30 -12.21 -37.44
C GLU A 511 -31.45 -11.49 -38.15
N GLU A 512 -31.60 -10.19 -37.90
CA GLU A 512 -32.60 -9.36 -38.59
C GLU A 512 -32.19 -9.14 -40.06
N ALA A 513 -32.96 -9.68 -40.99
CA ALA A 513 -32.77 -9.39 -42.41
C ALA A 513 -33.44 -8.05 -42.79
N SER A 514 -32.66 -7.08 -43.25
CA SER A 514 -33.18 -5.86 -43.89
C SER A 514 -33.86 -6.19 -45.22
N ALA A 515 -35.03 -5.61 -45.46
CA ALA A 515 -35.81 -5.79 -46.68
C ALA A 515 -35.12 -5.21 -47.93
N ASN A 516 -34.29 -6.02 -48.58
CA ASN A 516 -34.09 -6.16 -50.03
C ASN A 516 -32.73 -6.79 -50.28
N GLU A 517 -32.70 -8.11 -50.44
CA GLU A 517 -31.95 -8.77 -51.51
C GLU A 517 -32.28 -10.27 -51.50
N VAL A 518 -32.77 -10.75 -52.63
CA VAL A 518 -32.86 -12.17 -52.94
C VAL A 518 -31.79 -12.44 -53.98
N SER A 519 -30.82 -13.28 -53.65
CA SER A 519 -30.05 -14.00 -54.65
C SER A 519 -29.64 -15.36 -54.11
N ALA A 520 -30.09 -16.40 -54.81
CA ALA A 520 -29.67 -17.77 -54.63
C ALA A 520 -28.54 -18.08 -55.62
N ALA A 521 -27.43 -18.60 -55.13
CA ALA A 521 -26.59 -19.53 -55.87
C ALA A 521 -25.83 -20.43 -54.90
N ALA A 522 -26.15 -21.72 -54.95
CA ALA A 522 -25.41 -22.77 -54.29
C ALA A 522 -24.13 -23.08 -55.07
N ALA A 523 -23.01 -23.21 -54.37
CA ALA A 523 -21.89 -24.04 -54.80
C ALA A 523 -21.26 -24.67 -53.55
N ALA A 524 -21.20 -26.00 -53.58
CA ALA A 524 -20.65 -26.85 -52.55
C ALA A 524 -19.12 -26.71 -52.47
N SER A 525 -18.59 -26.75 -51.25
CA SER A 525 -17.20 -27.08 -50.96
C SER A 525 -17.13 -28.11 -49.82
N GLU A 526 -16.15 -28.99 -49.95
CA GLU A 526 -15.91 -30.24 -49.25
C GLU A 526 -15.77 -30.14 -47.72
N PRO A 527 -16.00 -31.25 -46.98
CA PRO A 527 -15.94 -31.26 -45.53
C PRO A 527 -14.53 -30.97 -45.01
N ALA A 528 -14.43 -29.96 -44.15
CA ALA A 528 -13.25 -29.70 -43.35
C ALA A 528 -12.90 -30.93 -42.47
N PRO A 529 -11.61 -31.20 -42.23
CA PRO A 529 -11.14 -32.45 -41.67
C PRO A 529 -11.66 -32.66 -40.24
N ALA A 530 -11.88 -33.94 -39.90
CA ALA A 530 -12.31 -34.39 -38.59
C ALA A 530 -11.48 -33.75 -37.46
N PRO A 531 -12.11 -33.41 -36.32
CA PRO A 531 -11.40 -32.89 -35.17
C PRO A 531 -10.29 -33.87 -34.77
N LYS A 532 -9.08 -33.33 -34.57
CA LYS A 532 -7.97 -34.07 -33.94
C LYS A 532 -8.49 -34.77 -32.68
N PRO A 533 -8.09 -36.02 -32.42
CA PRO A 533 -8.49 -36.73 -31.21
C PRO A 533 -8.20 -35.84 -30.00
N ALA A 534 -9.22 -35.68 -29.15
CA ALA A 534 -9.04 -35.13 -27.83
C ALA A 534 -7.83 -35.81 -27.18
N ALA A 535 -6.96 -34.99 -26.57
CA ALA A 535 -5.96 -35.49 -25.65
C ALA A 535 -6.65 -36.45 -24.65
N PRO A 536 -6.01 -37.55 -24.26
CA PRO A 536 -6.61 -38.53 -23.37
C PRO A 536 -7.14 -37.79 -22.14
N THR A 537 -8.42 -38.02 -21.89
CA THR A 537 -9.12 -37.60 -20.68
C THR A 537 -8.20 -37.89 -19.49
N PRO A 538 -7.96 -36.95 -18.57
CA PRO A 538 -7.44 -37.31 -17.27
C PRO A 538 -8.33 -38.44 -16.77
N GLN A 539 -7.69 -39.54 -16.41
CA GLN A 539 -8.30 -40.70 -15.81
C GLN A 539 -9.35 -40.26 -14.78
N PRO A 540 -10.53 -40.89 -14.72
CA PRO A 540 -11.56 -40.51 -13.74
C PRO A 540 -10.91 -40.37 -12.38
N ALA A 541 -11.13 -39.21 -11.74
CA ALA A 541 -10.78 -38.99 -10.35
C ALA A 541 -11.12 -40.26 -9.57
N ALA A 542 -10.15 -40.75 -8.79
CA ALA A 542 -10.45 -41.74 -7.78
C ALA A 542 -11.67 -41.22 -7.01
N ALA A 543 -12.66 -42.09 -6.80
CA ALA A 543 -13.84 -41.76 -6.02
C ALA A 543 -13.42 -40.97 -4.77
N PRO A 544 -14.14 -39.89 -4.41
CA PRO A 544 -13.78 -39.08 -3.26
C PRO A 544 -13.54 -40.04 -2.10
N ALA A 545 -12.32 -40.02 -1.56
CA ALA A 545 -12.04 -40.76 -0.35
C ALA A 545 -13.12 -40.32 0.65
N ALA A 546 -13.93 -41.27 1.13
CA ALA A 546 -15.11 -40.97 1.93
C ALA A 546 -14.80 -40.25 3.26
N ASN A 547 -13.52 -39.91 3.51
CA ASN A 547 -12.98 -39.20 4.66
C ASN A 547 -12.03 -38.04 4.27
N ALA A 548 -12.12 -37.45 3.07
CA ALA A 548 -11.27 -36.31 2.73
C ALA A 548 -11.73 -35.03 3.47
N THR A 549 -10.85 -34.46 4.30
CA THR A 549 -11.10 -33.23 5.05
C THR A 549 -10.88 -32.02 4.13
N PRO A 550 -11.90 -31.17 3.89
CA PRO A 550 -11.76 -30.01 3.01
C PRO A 550 -10.93 -28.92 3.68
N VAL A 551 -9.96 -28.39 2.94
CA VAL A 551 -9.23 -27.18 3.29
C VAL A 551 -9.93 -26.00 2.64
N LYS A 552 -10.48 -25.10 3.44
CA LYS A 552 -11.21 -23.92 2.96
C LYS A 552 -10.40 -22.64 3.15
N ALA A 553 -10.56 -21.70 2.25
CA ALA A 553 -10.07 -20.34 2.40
C ALA A 553 -10.69 -19.73 3.67
N GLN A 554 -9.85 -19.31 4.61
CA GLN A 554 -10.32 -18.65 5.84
C GLN A 554 -10.71 -17.19 5.62
N MET A 555 -10.32 -16.64 4.48
CA MET A 555 -10.63 -15.29 4.05
C MET A 555 -10.42 -15.13 2.54
N PRO A 556 -11.02 -14.11 1.93
CA PRO A 556 -10.82 -13.83 0.53
C PRO A 556 -9.38 -13.35 0.24
N GLY A 557 -8.87 -13.61 -0.96
CA GLY A 557 -7.52 -13.22 -1.36
C GLY A 557 -7.12 -13.73 -2.74
N VAL A 558 -5.84 -13.63 -3.06
CA VAL A 558 -5.23 -14.18 -4.30
C VAL A 558 -4.26 -15.29 -3.91
N VAL A 559 -4.25 -16.42 -4.62
CA VAL A 559 -3.27 -17.49 -4.36
C VAL A 559 -1.87 -17.02 -4.79
N LEU A 560 -0.97 -16.78 -3.84
CA LEU A 560 0.39 -16.32 -4.10
C LEU A 560 1.30 -17.48 -4.53
N LYS A 561 1.25 -18.61 -3.81
CA LYS A 561 2.00 -19.83 -4.12
C LYS A 561 1.41 -21.06 -3.44
N THR A 562 1.56 -22.22 -4.08
CA THR A 562 1.25 -23.52 -3.49
C THR A 562 2.56 -24.14 -2.97
N LEU A 563 2.57 -24.60 -1.71
CA LEU A 563 3.76 -25.10 -1.01
C LEU A 563 3.88 -26.63 -1.03
N VAL A 564 2.80 -27.32 -1.38
CA VAL A 564 2.69 -28.79 -1.40
C VAL A 564 2.12 -29.28 -2.72
N ASN A 565 2.38 -30.54 -3.05
CA ASN A 565 1.81 -31.23 -4.21
C ASN A 565 0.78 -32.27 -3.76
N VAL A 566 -0.10 -32.66 -4.69
CA VAL A 566 -0.98 -33.81 -4.49
C VAL A 566 -0.14 -35.06 -4.24
N GLY A 567 -0.45 -35.78 -3.16
CA GLY A 567 0.29 -36.96 -2.67
C GLY A 567 1.28 -36.67 -1.55
N ASP A 568 1.55 -35.41 -1.22
CA ASP A 568 2.45 -35.05 -0.11
C ASP A 568 1.82 -35.38 1.25
N LYS A 569 2.63 -35.89 2.18
CA LYS A 569 2.24 -36.03 3.59
C LYS A 569 2.36 -34.69 4.29
N VAL A 570 1.32 -34.31 5.01
CA VAL A 570 1.27 -33.04 5.74
C VAL A 570 0.85 -33.27 7.19
N THR A 571 1.36 -32.44 8.09
CA THR A 571 0.94 -32.43 9.50
C THR A 571 -0.07 -31.31 9.76
N HIS A 572 -0.88 -31.45 10.79
CA HIS A 572 -1.77 -30.41 11.28
C HIS A 572 -0.98 -29.11 11.50
N GLY A 573 -1.49 -28.00 10.99
CA GLY A 573 -0.85 -26.70 11.05
C GLY A 573 0.19 -26.42 9.95
N GLN A 574 0.64 -27.44 9.20
CA GLN A 574 1.59 -27.23 8.11
C GLN A 574 0.98 -26.38 6.99
N ALA A 575 1.72 -25.35 6.54
CA ALA A 575 1.26 -24.47 5.47
C ALA A 575 1.20 -25.22 4.12
N LEU A 576 0.03 -25.23 3.49
CA LEU A 576 -0.21 -25.89 2.21
C LEU A 576 -0.06 -24.94 1.02
N MET A 577 -0.43 -23.68 1.21
CA MET A 577 -0.34 -22.61 0.22
C MET A 577 -0.29 -21.27 0.94
N THR A 578 0.03 -20.21 0.21
CA THR A 578 0.07 -18.83 0.69
C THR A 578 -0.94 -18.01 -0.10
N LEU A 579 -1.84 -17.31 0.59
CA LEU A 579 -2.73 -16.32 0.00
C LEU A 579 -2.14 -14.92 0.19
N GLU A 580 -2.25 -14.07 -0.81
CA GLU A 580 -2.10 -12.63 -0.67
C GLU A 580 -3.47 -12.00 -0.39
N ALA A 581 -3.62 -11.44 0.80
CA ALA A 581 -4.71 -10.53 1.13
C ALA A 581 -4.13 -9.35 1.90
N MET A 582 -4.63 -8.13 1.68
CA MET A 582 -4.18 -6.95 2.44
C MET A 582 -2.67 -6.67 2.33
N LYS A 583 -2.06 -6.98 1.18
CA LYS A 583 -0.59 -6.90 0.95
C LYS A 583 0.23 -7.78 1.90
N MET A 584 -0.40 -8.80 2.49
CA MET A 584 0.27 -9.81 3.30
C MET A 584 0.12 -11.19 2.69
N GLU A 585 1.22 -11.93 2.81
CA GLU A 585 1.25 -13.37 2.62
C GLU A 585 0.70 -14.05 3.86
N MET A 586 -0.32 -14.89 3.68
CA MET A 586 -0.95 -15.64 4.76
C MET A 586 -0.89 -17.13 4.42
N PRO A 587 -0.25 -17.95 5.27
CA PRO A 587 -0.28 -19.39 5.08
C PRO A 587 -1.69 -19.94 5.29
N VAL A 588 -2.07 -20.90 4.47
CA VAL A 588 -3.26 -21.73 4.64
C VAL A 588 -2.81 -23.03 5.31
N PRO A 589 -3.02 -23.21 6.62
CA PRO A 589 -2.56 -24.39 7.35
C PRO A 589 -3.45 -25.61 7.07
N SER A 590 -2.85 -26.80 7.13
CA SER A 590 -3.59 -28.07 7.10
C SER A 590 -4.46 -28.22 8.35
N PRO A 591 -5.75 -28.57 8.22
CA PRO A 591 -6.65 -28.78 9.36
C PRO A 591 -6.44 -30.13 10.06
N CYS A 592 -5.63 -31.03 9.51
CA CYS A 592 -5.33 -32.34 10.08
C CYS A 592 -4.01 -32.91 9.55
N ASP A 593 -3.52 -33.96 10.20
CA ASP A 593 -2.49 -34.83 9.62
C ASP A 593 -3.11 -35.64 8.47
N GLY A 594 -2.35 -35.89 7.40
CA GLY A 594 -2.83 -36.75 6.32
C GLY A 594 -2.03 -36.60 5.02
N VAL A 595 -2.65 -36.98 3.91
CA VAL A 595 -2.06 -36.86 2.57
C VAL A 595 -2.86 -35.87 1.74
N VAL A 596 -2.21 -34.95 1.03
CA VAL A 596 -2.90 -34.02 0.12
C VAL A 596 -3.55 -34.83 -1.00
N ALA A 597 -4.88 -34.89 -1.00
CA ALA A 597 -5.66 -35.66 -1.96
C ALA A 597 -5.93 -34.88 -3.26
N GLU A 598 -6.27 -33.59 -3.15
CA GLU A 598 -6.56 -32.72 -4.28
C GLU A 598 -6.19 -31.26 -3.96
N ILE A 599 -5.84 -30.49 -5.00
CA ILE A 599 -5.64 -29.04 -4.96
C ILE A 599 -6.49 -28.45 -6.10
N ASN A 600 -7.50 -27.65 -5.76
CA ASN A 600 -8.57 -27.20 -6.66
C ASN A 600 -8.40 -25.75 -7.13
N ILE A 601 -7.20 -25.21 -6.98
CA ILE A 601 -6.88 -23.80 -7.24
C ILE A 601 -5.57 -23.69 -8.02
N THR A 602 -5.42 -22.59 -8.73
CA THR A 602 -4.19 -22.24 -9.45
C THR A 602 -3.52 -21.01 -8.86
N GLN A 603 -2.19 -20.89 -9.04
CA GLN A 603 -1.46 -19.70 -8.61
C GLN A 603 -1.95 -18.47 -9.37
N GLY A 604 -2.21 -17.37 -8.66
CA GLY A 604 -2.78 -16.12 -9.18
C GLY A 604 -4.32 -16.08 -9.17
N GLU A 605 -4.99 -17.16 -8.79
CA GLU A 605 -6.46 -17.23 -8.74
C GLU A 605 -7.03 -16.47 -7.54
N HIS A 606 -8.13 -15.74 -7.75
CA HIS A 606 -8.89 -15.09 -6.69
C HIS A 606 -9.77 -16.12 -5.98
N VAL A 607 -9.74 -16.11 -4.65
CA VAL A 607 -10.53 -17.02 -3.81
C VAL A 607 -11.42 -16.24 -2.85
N SER A 608 -12.63 -16.76 -2.63
CA SER A 608 -13.61 -16.21 -1.67
C SER A 608 -13.53 -16.89 -0.31
N ASN A 609 -14.01 -16.22 0.74
CA ASN A 609 -14.11 -16.83 2.06
C ASN A 609 -14.94 -18.12 2.01
N GLY A 610 -14.43 -19.20 2.62
CA GLY A 610 -15.07 -20.51 2.67
C GLY A 610 -14.95 -21.34 1.39
N GLN A 611 -14.34 -20.82 0.32
CA GLN A 611 -14.07 -21.58 -0.91
C GLN A 611 -13.12 -22.74 -0.60
N GLN A 612 -13.41 -23.93 -1.12
CA GLN A 612 -12.54 -25.09 -0.97
C GLN A 612 -11.30 -24.93 -1.85
N LEU A 613 -10.13 -25.03 -1.24
CA LEU A 613 -8.82 -24.84 -1.88
C LEU A 613 -8.14 -26.19 -2.15
N ALA A 614 -8.23 -27.12 -1.21
CA ALA A 614 -7.62 -28.44 -1.27
C ALA A 614 -8.43 -29.44 -0.42
N SER A 615 -8.04 -30.71 -0.44
CA SER A 615 -8.55 -31.73 0.48
C SER A 615 -7.44 -32.65 0.99
N ILE A 616 -7.51 -33.03 2.27
CA ILE A 616 -6.55 -33.93 2.92
C ILE A 616 -7.24 -35.26 3.21
N GLY A 617 -6.68 -36.36 2.70
CA GLY A 617 -7.21 -37.72 2.84
C GLY A 617 -6.52 -38.57 3.90
#